data_AF-A0A401P4E9-F1
#
_entry.id   AF-A0A401P4E9-F1
#
_cell.length_a   1.000
_cell.length_b   1.000
_cell.length_c   1.000
_cell.angle_alpha   90.00
_cell.angle_beta   90.00
_cell.angle_gamma   90.00
#
_symmetry.space_group_name_H-M   'P 1'
#
loop_
_entity.id
_entity.type
_entity.pdbx_description
1 polymer ?
#
loop_
_entity_poly.entity_id
_entity_poly.type
_entity_poly.pdbx_seq_one_letter_code
_entity_poly.pdbx_strand_id
1 'polypeptide(L)'
;MSDLPLAKLEEKNAEFIKLLQNSINTSRKEAAADMIAFPVYVICKQGNDSQKAVKILQELLDNELCSLSVKDIQGGLMAWACKIDPTFPQY
;
A
#
# COMPACT_ATOMS: atom_id res chain seq x y z
N MET A 1 -6.22 -8.67 -1.97
CA MET A 1 -5.02 -8.01 -2.51
C MET A 1 -5.51 -7.17 -3.68
N SER A 2 -5.48 -5.85 -3.56
CA SER A 2 -6.04 -4.95 -4.59
C SER A 2 -4.90 -4.54 -5.52
N ASP A 3 -4.98 -4.91 -6.79
CA ASP A 3 -4.01 -4.42 -7.78
C ASP A 3 -4.18 -2.91 -7.96
N LEU A 4 -3.06 -2.21 -7.79
CA LEU A 4 -3.01 -0.76 -7.63
C LEU A 4 -2.14 -0.16 -8.74
N PRO A 5 -2.73 0.28 -9.87
CA PRO A 5 -1.96 0.92 -10.93
C PRO A 5 -1.37 2.24 -10.41
N LEU A 6 -0.04 2.34 -10.39
CA LEU A 6 0.65 3.54 -9.92
C LEU A 6 0.20 4.79 -10.69
N ALA A 7 -0.02 4.67 -12.01
CA ALA A 7 -0.48 5.78 -12.84
C ALA A 7 -1.76 6.43 -12.32
N LYS A 8 -2.70 5.65 -11.75
CA LYS A 8 -3.95 6.18 -11.20
C LYS A 8 -3.74 6.94 -9.88
N LEU A 9 -2.72 6.57 -9.12
CA LEU A 9 -2.29 7.31 -7.93
C LEU A 9 -1.61 8.63 -8.35
N GLU A 10 -0.72 8.58 -9.34
CA GLU A 10 -0.02 9.76 -9.88
C GLU A 10 -0.99 10.80 -10.47
N GLU A 11 -2.02 10.33 -11.19
CA GLU A 11 -3.12 11.15 -11.71
C GLU A 11 -4.04 11.72 -10.61
N LYS A 12 -3.86 11.32 -9.34
CA LYS A 12 -4.75 11.66 -8.22
C LYS A 12 -6.22 11.43 -8.55
N ASN A 13 -6.52 10.30 -9.22
CA ASN A 13 -7.86 10.00 -9.70
C ASN A 13 -8.84 9.87 -8.52
N ALA A 14 -9.78 10.81 -8.39
CA ALA A 14 -10.64 10.92 -7.21
C ALA A 14 -11.50 9.68 -6.94
N GLU A 15 -12.05 9.05 -7.99
CA GLU A 15 -12.84 7.81 -7.87
C GLU A 15 -11.98 6.69 -7.28
N PHE A 16 -10.76 6.54 -7.81
CA PHE A 16 -9.82 5.51 -7.39
C PHE A 16 -9.32 5.72 -5.95
N ILE A 17 -8.99 6.96 -5.59
CA ILE A 17 -8.60 7.32 -4.23
C ILE A 17 -9.74 7.03 -3.25
N LYS A 18 -10.98 7.41 -3.60
CA LYS A 18 -12.15 7.12 -2.76
C LYS A 18 -12.36 5.62 -2.56
N LEU A 19 -12.19 4.81 -3.61
CA LEU A 19 -12.25 3.35 -3.50
C LEU A 19 -11.18 2.80 -2.55
N LEU A 20 -9.96 3.32 -2.63
CA LEU A 20 -8.88 2.93 -1.71
C LEU A 20 -9.17 3.28 -0.26
N GLN A 21 -9.62 4.51 -0.01
CA GLN A 21 -10.00 4.95 1.33
C GLN A 21 -11.10 4.07 1.92
N ASN A 22 -12.12 3.72 1.12
CA ASN A 22 -13.18 2.81 1.54
C ASN A 22 -12.63 1.43 1.89
N SER A 23 -11.74 0.87 1.05
CA SER A 23 -11.11 -0.43 1.31
C SER A 23 -10.31 -0.41 2.61
N ILE A 24 -9.51 0.64 2.84
CA ILE A 24 -8.70 0.81 4.05
C ILE A 24 -9.61 0.93 5.27
N ASN A 25 -10.68 1.72 5.20
CA ASN A 25 -11.64 1.90 6.29
C ASN A 25 -12.38 0.61 6.64
N THR A 26 -12.76 -0.18 5.65
CA THR A 26 -13.39 -1.49 5.88
C THR A 26 -12.42 -2.44 6.59
N SER A 27 -11.20 -2.60 6.09
CA SER A 27 -10.18 -3.45 6.73
C SER A 27 -9.83 -2.96 8.13
N ARG A 28 -9.81 -1.65 8.36
CA ARG A 28 -9.60 -1.06 9.69
C ARG A 28 -10.74 -1.41 10.66
N LYS A 29 -11.99 -1.40 10.21
CA LYS A 29 -13.16 -1.75 11.05
C LYS A 29 -13.18 -3.24 11.41
N GLU A 30 -12.73 -4.10 10.50
CA GLU A 30 -12.63 -5.55 10.72
C GLU A 30 -11.44 -5.93 11.60
N ALA A 31 -10.39 -5.12 11.60
CA ALA A 31 -9.25 -5.31 12.49
C ALA A 31 -9.65 -4.96 13.94
N ALA A 32 -9.68 -5.96 14.81
CA ALA A 32 -9.85 -5.74 16.24
C ALA A 32 -8.54 -5.22 16.85
N ALA A 33 -8.36 -3.89 17.03
CA ALA A 33 -7.34 -3.36 17.94
C ALA A 33 -7.34 -1.83 18.18
N ASP A 34 -6.98 -1.49 19.43
CA ASP A 34 -6.34 -0.26 19.93
C ASP A 34 -4.99 0.02 19.23
N MET A 35 -5.01 0.32 17.93
CA MET A 35 -3.80 0.73 17.21
C MET A 35 -3.72 2.26 17.15
N ILE A 36 -2.58 2.82 17.56
CA ILE A 36 -2.30 4.26 17.40
C ILE A 36 -2.37 4.64 15.92
N ALA A 37 -1.91 3.77 15.02
CA ALA A 37 -2.00 3.93 13.57
C ALA A 37 -2.28 2.59 12.85
N PHE A 38 -3.16 2.60 11.85
CA PHE A 38 -3.47 1.43 11.03
C PHE A 38 -2.40 1.23 9.95
N PRO A 39 -1.71 0.06 9.92
CA PRO A 39 -0.60 -0.17 9.00
C PRO A 39 -1.08 -0.51 7.59
N VAL A 40 -0.45 0.10 6.57
CA VAL A 40 -0.66 -0.19 5.15
C VAL A 40 0.69 -0.50 4.52
N TYR A 41 0.81 -1.70 3.94
CA TYR A 41 2.02 -2.13 3.24
C TYR A 41 1.80 -2.15 1.74
N VAL A 42 2.73 -1.56 1.01
CA VAL A 42 2.72 -1.50 -0.46
C VAL A 42 3.87 -2.34 -1.00
N ILE A 43 3.61 -3.15 -2.01
CA ILE A 43 4.64 -3.97 -2.65
C ILE A 43 4.49 -3.88 -4.17
N CYS A 44 5.63 -3.81 -4.85
CA CYS A 44 5.72 -3.96 -6.31
C CYS A 44 6.80 -5.00 -6.65
N LYS A 45 7.17 -5.16 -7.93
CA LYS A 45 8.13 -6.19 -8.35
C LYS A 45 9.50 -6.05 -7.67
N GLN A 46 10.10 -4.87 -7.74
CA GLN A 46 11.49 -4.62 -7.27
C GLN A 46 11.59 -3.56 -6.16
N GLY A 47 10.48 -3.01 -5.70
CA GLY A 47 10.44 -1.96 -4.67
C GLY A 47 10.45 -0.52 -5.21
N ASN A 48 10.63 -0.28 -6.51
CA ASN A 48 10.75 1.07 -7.08
C ASN A 48 9.41 1.82 -7.09
N ASP A 49 8.38 1.21 -7.67
CA ASP A 49 7.06 1.85 -7.82
C ASP A 49 6.32 1.94 -6.48
N SER A 50 6.55 0.97 -5.59
CA SER A 50 5.98 0.99 -4.24
C SER A 50 6.49 2.18 -3.42
N GLN A 51 7.76 2.60 -3.58
CA GLN A 51 8.26 3.81 -2.92
C GLN A 51 7.53 5.06 -3.40
N LYS A 52 7.27 5.18 -4.72
CA LYS A 52 6.49 6.29 -5.27
C LYS A 52 5.06 6.28 -4.73
N ALA A 53 4.41 5.11 -4.75
CA ALA A 53 3.07 4.93 -4.22
C ALA A 53 2.96 5.33 -2.75
N VAL A 54 3.94 4.95 -1.91
CA VAL A 54 3.95 5.34 -0.48
C VAL A 54 3.97 6.85 -0.32
N LYS A 55 4.83 7.57 -1.05
CA LYS A 55 4.90 9.04 -0.97
C LYS A 55 3.57 9.68 -1.34
N ILE A 56 2.98 9.24 -2.47
CA ILE A 56 1.69 9.75 -2.93
C ILE A 56 0.58 9.46 -1.91
N LEU A 57 0.56 8.25 -1.35
CA LEU A 57 -0.45 7.86 -0.36
C LEU A 57 -0.31 8.64 0.95
N GLN A 58 0.91 8.92 1.40
CA GLN A 58 1.15 9.78 2.57
C GLN A 58 0.62 11.19 2.30
N GLU A 59 0.98 11.81 1.18
CA GLU A 59 0.51 13.15 0.81
C GLU A 59 -1.02 13.24 0.66
N LEU A 60 -1.65 12.21 0.08
CA LEU A 60 -3.10 12.21 -0.16
C LEU A 60 -3.92 11.90 1.09
N LEU A 61 -3.38 11.08 2.00
CA LEU A 61 -4.15 10.52 3.11
C LEU A 61 -3.79 11.14 4.47
N ASP A 62 -2.75 11.99 4.53
CA ASP A 62 -2.31 12.71 5.73
C ASP A 62 -3.46 13.50 6.41
N ASN A 63 -4.44 13.98 5.64
CA ASN A 63 -5.55 14.79 6.16
C ASN A 63 -6.88 14.04 6.33
N GLU A 64 -7.09 12.93 5.62
CA GLU A 64 -8.43 12.30 5.52
C GLU A 64 -8.59 11.02 6.35
N LEU A 65 -7.48 10.36 6.69
CA LEU A 65 -7.50 9.12 7.48
C LEU A 65 -6.57 9.27 8.66
N CYS A 66 -7.13 9.72 9.78
CA CYS A 66 -6.42 9.81 11.05
C CYS A 66 -5.64 8.49 11.29
N SER A 67 -4.32 8.63 11.41
CA SER A 67 -3.30 7.64 11.69
C SER A 67 -3.20 6.42 10.75
N LEU A 68 -2.76 6.62 9.50
CA LEU A 68 -2.20 5.53 8.69
C LEU A 68 -0.68 5.46 8.81
N SER A 69 -0.13 4.25 8.90
CA SER A 69 1.31 4.02 8.74
C SER A 69 1.56 3.31 7.41
N VAL A 70 1.89 4.09 6.39
CA VAL A 70 2.11 3.58 5.02
C VAL A 70 3.60 3.30 4.80
N LYS A 71 3.94 2.08 4.39
CA LYS A 71 5.33 1.63 4.15
C LYS A 71 5.41 0.75 2.90
N ASP A 72 6.55 0.76 2.22
CA ASP A 72 6.82 -0.21 1.16
C ASP A 72 7.68 -1.38 1.65
N ILE A 73 7.61 -2.49 0.91
CA ILE A 73 8.49 -3.64 1.11
C ILE A 73 9.75 -3.47 0.25
N GLN A 74 10.89 -3.28 0.92
CA GLN A 74 12.18 -3.10 0.27
C GLN A 74 12.53 -4.28 -0.65
N GLY A 75 12.88 -3.97 -1.90
CA GLY A 75 13.24 -4.96 -2.91
C GLY A 75 12.04 -5.72 -3.50
N GLY A 76 10.82 -5.44 -3.04
CA GLY A 76 9.59 -5.93 -3.62
C GLY A 76 9.42 -7.46 -3.58
N LEU A 77 8.62 -7.97 -4.51
CA LEU A 77 8.36 -9.40 -4.67
C LEU A 77 9.64 -10.18 -5.01
N MET A 78 10.62 -9.58 -5.68
CA MET A 78 11.90 -10.25 -5.95
C MET A 78 12.69 -10.51 -4.66
N ALA A 79 12.72 -9.55 -3.73
CA ALA A 79 13.36 -9.76 -2.43
C ALA A 79 12.58 -10.76 -1.57
N TRP A 80 11.25 -10.75 -1.63
CA TRP A 80 10.42 -11.77 -0.99
C TRP A 80 10.75 -13.17 -1.52
N ALA A 81 10.79 -13.33 -2.85
CA ALA A 81 11.12 -14.60 -3.49
C ALA A 81 12.52 -15.09 -3.11
N CYS A 82 13.49 -14.18 -3.02
CA CYS A 82 14.86 -14.56 -2.66
C CYS A 82 15.04 -14.91 -1.18
N LYS A 83 14.34 -14.22 -0.27
CA LYS A 83 14.65 -14.26 1.17
C LYS A 83 13.61 -14.98 2.02
N ILE A 84 12.36 -15.04 1.57
CA ILE A 84 11.23 -15.53 2.36
C ILE A 84 10.63 -16.78 1.72
N ASP A 85 10.30 -16.72 0.43
CA ASP A 85 9.66 -17.83 -0.28
C ASP A 85 10.33 -18.07 -1.65
N PRO A 86 11.36 -18.95 -1.71
CA PRO A 86 12.02 -19.33 -2.95
C PRO A 86 11.12 -19.98 -4.01
N THR A 87 9.91 -20.43 -3.63
CA THR A 87 8.94 -20.98 -4.57
C THR A 87 8.11 -19.90 -5.27
N PHE A 88 8.15 -18.66 -4.76
CA PHE A 88 7.47 -17.53 -5.35
C PHE A 88 8.06 -17.22 -6.74
N PRO A 89 7.23 -17.09 -7.80
CA PRO A 89 7.75 -16.89 -9.14
C PRO A 89 8.53 -15.58 -9.31
N GLN A 90 9.65 -15.65 -10.02
CA GLN A 90 10.60 -14.54 -10.19
C GLN A 90 10.49 -13.83 -11.56
N TYR A 91 9.41 -14.09 -12.32
CA TYR A 91 9.26 -13.57 -13.68
C TYR A 91 8.76 -12.11 -13.75
#